data_AF-A0A9W6FR92-F1
#
_entry.id   AF-A0A9W6FR92-F1
#
_cell.length_a   1.000
_cell.length_b   1.000
_cell.length_c   1.000
_cell.angle_alpha   90.00
_cell.angle_beta   90.00
_cell.angle_gamma   90.00
#
_symmetry.space_group_name_H-M   'P 1'
#
loop_
_entity.id
_entity.type
_entity.pdbx_description
1 polymer ?
#
loop_
_entity_poly.entity_id
_entity_poly.type
_entity_poly.pdbx_seq_one_letter_code
_entity_poly.pdbx_strand_id
1 'polypeptide(L)'
;MKKKWIAVVGSGALVVGLAVAGASFADTDDTEVKNGTIRIEKQTEAEFPSMAKISIDQAVERALASVQGQVLKTELEDENGFLVYDVEVVSASKAIMEVKVDAGSGKVLAMEKDKADDED
;
A
#
# COMPACT_ATOMS: atom_id res chain seq x y z
N MET A 1 -20.15 -13.49 -17.24
CA MET A 1 -19.33 -13.70 -16.03
C MET A 1 -17.93 -14.13 -16.45
N LYS A 2 -16.99 -13.18 -16.52
CA LYS A 2 -15.65 -13.42 -17.06
C LYS A 2 -14.63 -12.96 -16.02
N LYS A 3 -14.28 -13.87 -15.11
CA LYS A 3 -13.16 -13.73 -14.18
C LYS A 3 -11.85 -13.72 -14.98
N LYS A 4 -11.24 -12.55 -15.15
CA LYS A 4 -9.92 -12.42 -15.77
C LYS A 4 -8.90 -12.42 -14.64
N TRP A 5 -8.13 -13.50 -14.56
CA TRP A 5 -6.95 -13.58 -13.70
C TRP A 5 -5.89 -12.66 -14.32
N ILE A 6 -5.43 -11.66 -13.56
CA ILE A 6 -4.33 -10.80 -14.01
C ILE A 6 -3.05 -11.57 -13.72
N ALA A 7 -2.45 -12.09 -14.79
CA ALA A 7 -1.11 -12.63 -14.77
C ALA A 7 -0.14 -11.49 -14.42
N VAL A 8 0.57 -11.64 -13.30
CA VAL A 8 1.72 -10.80 -12.94
C VAL A 8 2.77 -10.98 -14.03
N VAL A 9 2.83 -10.00 -14.93
CA VAL A 9 3.95 -9.82 -15.84
C VAL A 9 5.12 -9.36 -15.01
N GLY A 10 6.09 -10.27 -14.82
CA GLY A 10 7.40 -9.93 -14.30
C GLY A 10 7.99 -8.78 -15.12
N SER A 11 8.16 -7.64 -14.46
CA SER A 11 9.01 -6.57 -14.96
C SER A 11 10.15 -6.44 -13.97
N GLY A 12 11.24 -7.14 -14.30
CA GLY A 12 12.51 -6.86 -13.70
C GLY A 12 12.92 -5.43 -14.03
N ALA A 13 13.28 -4.67 -13.01
CA ALA A 13 14.09 -3.48 -13.14
C ALA A 13 15.17 -3.54 -12.05
N LEU A 14 16.32 -4.07 -12.46
CA LEU A 14 17.62 -3.83 -11.83
C LEU A 14 17.80 -2.33 -11.60
N VAL A 15 18.02 -1.91 -10.37
CA VAL A 15 18.69 -0.62 -10.11
C VAL A 15 19.82 -0.81 -9.12
N VAL A 16 20.96 -0.36 -9.62
CA VAL A 16 22.34 -0.50 -9.15
C VAL A 16 22.55 0.19 -7.81
N GLY A 17 23.35 -0.43 -6.95
CA GLY A 17 23.73 0.09 -5.65
C GLY A 17 24.63 1.33 -5.70
N LEU A 18 24.48 2.18 -4.68
CA LEU A 18 25.51 3.12 -4.26
C LEU A 18 25.70 2.92 -2.75
N ALA A 19 26.90 2.51 -2.36
CA ALA A 19 27.28 2.23 -0.98
C ALA A 19 27.34 3.51 -0.14
N VAL A 20 26.71 3.50 1.03
CA VAL A 20 27.01 4.44 2.11
C VAL A 20 27.53 3.63 3.28
N ALA A 21 28.80 3.90 3.64
CA ALA A 21 29.48 3.30 4.77
C ALA A 21 28.97 3.90 6.10
N GLY A 22 28.70 3.03 7.08
CA GLY A 22 28.78 3.36 8.50
C GLY A 22 27.47 3.69 9.23
N ALA A 23 26.73 2.66 9.63
CA ALA A 23 26.17 2.47 10.98
C ALA A 23 25.40 1.13 11.00
N SER A 24 25.71 0.29 11.97
CA SER A 24 25.11 -1.03 12.13
C SER A 24 23.61 -0.94 12.47
N PHE A 25 22.75 -1.31 11.53
CA PHE A 25 21.43 -1.84 11.82
C PHE A 25 21.48 -3.30 11.42
N ALA A 26 21.70 -4.16 12.42
CA ALA A 26 21.64 -5.60 12.28
C ALA A 26 20.18 -6.05 12.34
N ASP A 27 19.85 -7.02 11.48
CA ASP A 27 18.68 -7.91 11.53
C ASP A 27 17.33 -7.24 11.19
N THR A 28 16.64 -7.59 10.11
CA THR A 28 16.10 -8.94 9.90
C THR A 28 16.04 -9.36 8.43
N ASP A 29 16.43 -10.62 8.27
CA ASP A 29 16.25 -11.59 7.20
C ASP A 29 14.90 -11.50 6.45
N ASP A 30 14.98 -11.66 5.13
CA ASP A 30 13.98 -12.23 4.23
C ASP A 30 12.60 -12.58 4.84
N THR A 31 11.66 -11.66 4.77
CA THR A 31 10.33 -12.04 4.28
C THR A 31 9.84 -10.93 3.38
N GLU A 32 9.68 -11.30 2.12
CA GLU A 32 8.78 -10.68 1.19
C GLU A 32 7.38 -10.55 1.85
N VAL A 33 7.16 -9.44 2.56
CA VAL A 33 5.82 -9.03 3.01
C VAL A 33 5.12 -8.46 1.77
N LYS A 34 4.79 -9.34 0.82
CA LYS A 34 3.80 -9.04 -0.22
C LYS A 34 2.37 -9.02 0.35
N ASN A 35 2.20 -9.54 1.57
CA ASN A 35 0.93 -9.62 2.26
C ASN A 35 1.08 -8.95 3.63
N GLY A 36 0.12 -8.11 4.04
CA GLY A 36 0.22 -7.23 5.21
C GLY A 36 0.64 -7.91 6.54
N THR A 37 0.96 -7.09 7.54
CA THR A 37 1.51 -7.56 8.82
C THR A 37 0.42 -7.92 9.84
N ILE A 38 -0.80 -7.40 9.65
CA ILE A 38 -1.94 -7.61 10.57
C ILE A 38 -2.95 -8.50 9.86
N ARG A 39 -3.21 -9.70 10.37
CA ARG A 39 -4.23 -10.61 9.82
C ARG A 39 -5.62 -10.33 10.38
N ILE A 40 -6.62 -10.40 9.53
CA ILE A 40 -8.04 -10.31 9.87
C ILE A 40 -8.64 -11.71 9.74
N GLU A 41 -9.06 -12.28 10.87
CA GLU A 41 -9.63 -13.63 10.91
C GLU A 41 -11.14 -13.62 11.21
N LYS A 42 -11.58 -12.72 12.09
CA LYS A 42 -12.97 -12.66 12.58
C LYS A 42 -13.45 -11.26 12.90
N GLN A 43 -12.57 -10.27 12.81
CA GLN A 43 -12.85 -8.91 13.21
C GLN A 43 -13.75 -8.23 12.18
N THR A 44 -14.57 -7.30 12.65
CA THR A 44 -15.41 -6.46 11.78
C THR A 44 -14.71 -5.12 11.53
N GLU A 45 -15.06 -4.43 10.43
CA GLU A 45 -14.47 -3.12 10.06
C GLU A 45 -14.46 -2.09 11.20
N ALA A 46 -15.43 -2.17 12.12
CA ALA A 46 -15.47 -1.29 13.29
C ALA A 46 -14.27 -1.48 14.26
N GLU A 47 -13.65 -2.65 14.25
CA GLU A 47 -12.50 -2.99 15.12
C GLU A 47 -11.15 -2.70 14.44
N PHE A 48 -11.15 -2.48 13.13
CA PHE A 48 -9.94 -2.23 12.33
C PHE A 48 -9.08 -1.08 12.88
N PRO A 49 -9.65 0.09 13.27
CA PRO A 49 -8.85 1.18 13.82
C PRO A 49 -8.12 0.81 15.12
N SER A 50 -8.65 -0.15 15.88
CA SER A 50 -8.02 -0.62 17.13
C SER A 50 -6.92 -1.66 16.88
N MET A 51 -6.91 -2.28 15.70
CA MET A 51 -5.90 -3.26 15.30
C MET A 51 -4.71 -2.63 14.59
N ALA A 52 -4.93 -1.50 13.90
CA ALA A 52 -3.87 -0.77 13.22
C ALA A 52 -2.76 -0.37 14.19
N LYS A 53 -1.50 -0.59 13.78
CA LYS A 53 -0.33 -0.20 14.57
C LYS A 53 0.19 1.19 14.20
N ILE A 54 -0.14 1.65 13.00
CA ILE A 54 0.15 3.00 12.52
C ILE A 54 -1.13 3.82 12.51
N SER A 55 -1.01 5.15 12.60
CA SER A 55 -2.17 6.04 12.43
C SER A 55 -2.48 6.30 10.97
N ILE A 56 -3.70 6.79 10.70
CA ILE A 56 -4.11 7.28 9.38
C ILE A 56 -3.14 8.35 8.88
N ASP A 57 -2.74 9.30 9.73
CA ASP A 57 -1.77 10.35 9.36
C ASP A 57 -0.43 9.77 8.90
N GLN A 58 0.07 8.71 9.57
CA GLN A 58 1.29 8.04 9.14
C GLN A 58 1.10 7.34 7.79
N ALA A 59 -0.02 6.66 7.58
CA ALA A 59 -0.33 6.05 6.29
C ALA A 59 -0.40 7.09 5.16
N VAL A 60 -1.03 8.24 5.43
CA VAL A 60 -1.10 9.39 4.52
C VAL A 60 0.28 9.95 4.19
N GLU A 61 1.14 10.16 5.19
CA GLU A 61 2.51 10.62 4.95
C GLU A 61 3.29 9.65 4.08
N ARG A 62 3.13 8.34 4.28
CA ARG A 62 3.76 7.30 3.45
C ARG A 62 3.21 7.31 2.03
N ALA A 63 1.90 7.43 1.88
CA ALA A 63 1.25 7.50 0.56
C ALA A 63 1.69 8.76 -0.21
N LEU A 64 1.72 9.92 0.44
CA LEU A 64 2.15 11.19 -0.16
C LEU A 64 3.65 11.22 -0.48
N ALA A 65 4.47 10.47 0.26
CA ALA A 65 5.87 10.28 -0.07
C ALA A 65 6.06 9.46 -1.36
N SER A 66 5.09 8.60 -1.70
CA SER A 66 5.11 7.82 -2.93
C SER A 66 4.41 8.51 -4.11
N VAL A 67 3.28 9.19 -3.85
CA VAL A 67 2.48 9.89 -4.85
C VAL A 67 2.27 11.33 -4.44
N GLN A 68 2.83 12.27 -5.20
CA GLN A 68 2.58 13.70 -4.99
C GLN A 68 1.16 14.06 -5.45
N GLY A 69 0.37 14.60 -4.52
CA GLY A 69 -0.99 15.02 -4.79
C GLY A 69 -1.72 15.50 -3.55
N GLN A 70 -3.04 15.51 -3.61
CA GLN A 70 -3.92 15.77 -2.48
C GLN A 70 -4.66 14.49 -2.12
N VAL A 71 -4.71 14.15 -0.84
CA VAL A 71 -5.52 13.02 -0.37
C VAL A 71 -6.99 13.38 -0.52
N LEU A 72 -7.74 12.51 -1.19
CA LEU A 72 -9.20 12.60 -1.32
C LEU A 72 -9.88 11.82 -0.20
N LYS A 73 -9.41 10.59 0.03
CA LYS A 73 -10.03 9.65 0.95
C LYS A 73 -8.96 8.76 1.58
N THR A 74 -9.25 8.34 2.80
CA THR A 74 -8.44 7.37 3.55
C THR A 74 -9.37 6.40 4.23
N GLU A 75 -9.22 5.13 3.91
CA GLU A 75 -9.99 4.05 4.51
C GLU A 75 -9.06 2.95 5.00
N LEU A 76 -9.59 2.14 5.90
CA LEU A 76 -8.88 1.01 6.48
C LEU A 76 -9.72 -0.21 6.15
N GLU A 77 -9.15 -1.13 5.37
CA GLU A 77 -9.89 -2.23 4.77
C GLU A 77 -9.17 -3.57 4.99
N ASP A 78 -9.92 -4.65 4.76
CA ASP A 78 -9.39 -6.00 4.67
C ASP A 78 -8.97 -6.30 3.23
N GLU A 79 -7.68 -6.46 3.02
CA GLU A 79 -7.13 -6.91 1.75
C GLU A 79 -6.42 -8.26 1.89
N ASN A 80 -6.99 -9.27 1.24
CA ASN A 80 -6.48 -10.65 1.26
C ASN A 80 -6.35 -11.25 2.68
N GLY A 81 -7.23 -10.87 3.61
CA GLY A 81 -7.15 -11.30 5.01
C GLY A 81 -6.15 -10.49 5.84
N PHE A 82 -5.75 -9.31 5.36
CA PHE A 82 -4.82 -8.41 6.04
C PHE A 82 -5.35 -6.99 6.13
N LEU A 83 -5.04 -6.32 7.23
CA LEU A 83 -5.44 -4.94 7.46
C LEU A 83 -4.54 -3.96 6.69
N VAL A 84 -5.14 -3.18 5.80
CA VAL A 84 -4.44 -2.25 4.91
C VAL A 84 -5.15 -0.90 4.91
N TYR A 85 -4.36 0.17 4.95
CA TYR A 85 -4.84 1.53 4.67
C TYR A 85 -4.91 1.74 3.16
N ASP A 86 -6.09 2.07 2.66
CA ASP A 86 -6.25 2.61 1.33
C ASP A 86 -6.25 4.15 1.39
N VAL A 87 -5.36 4.76 0.61
CA VAL A 87 -5.23 6.21 0.49
C VAL A 87 -5.42 6.60 -0.96
N GLU A 88 -6.55 7.23 -1.26
CA GLU A 88 -6.82 7.83 -2.57
C GLU A 88 -6.15 9.21 -2.65
N VAL A 89 -5.29 9.39 -3.63
CA VAL A 89 -4.56 10.63 -3.88
C VAL A 89 -4.87 11.14 -5.28
N VAL A 90 -5.41 12.36 -5.37
CA VAL A 90 -5.54 13.06 -6.65
C VAL A 90 -4.26 13.81 -6.99
N SER A 91 -3.67 13.43 -8.12
CA SER A 91 -2.51 14.12 -8.69
C SER A 91 -2.90 15.46 -9.34
N ALA A 92 -1.90 16.32 -9.61
CA ALA A 92 -2.12 17.60 -10.30
C ALA A 92 -2.79 17.44 -11.69
N SER A 93 -2.62 16.28 -12.33
CA SER A 93 -3.25 15.95 -13.62
C SER A 93 -4.70 15.44 -13.48
N LYS A 94 -5.31 15.56 -12.30
CA LYS A 94 -6.64 15.00 -11.95
C LYS A 94 -6.75 13.48 -12.09
N ALA A 95 -5.62 12.77 -12.15
CA ALA A 95 -5.62 11.32 -12.04
C ALA A 95 -5.69 10.93 -10.57
N ILE A 96 -6.57 9.99 -10.24
CA ILE A 96 -6.68 9.39 -8.91
C ILE A 96 -5.71 8.21 -8.84
N MET A 97 -4.96 8.15 -7.76
CA MET A 97 -3.99 7.10 -7.45
C MET A 97 -4.40 6.49 -6.12
N GLU A 98 -4.65 5.19 -6.13
CA GLU A 98 -4.92 4.39 -4.95
C GLU A 98 -3.58 3.89 -4.40
N VAL A 99 -3.31 4.15 -3.13
CA VAL A 99 -2.06 3.76 -2.47
C VAL A 99 -2.39 2.91 -1.26
N LYS A 100 -2.03 1.63 -1.36
CA LYS A 100 -2.27 0.62 -0.32
C LYS A 100 -1.08 0.54 0.60
N VAL A 101 -1.29 0.84 1.88
CA VAL A 101 -0.25 0.90 2.91
C VAL A 101 -0.57 -0.09 4.02
N ASP A 102 0.39 -0.94 4.36
CA ASP A 102 0.25 -1.91 5.45
C ASP A 102 -0.01 -1.22 6.79
N ALA A 103 -1.15 -1.53 7.43
CA ALA A 103 -1.55 -0.91 8.70
C ALA A 103 -0.68 -1.33 9.90
N GLY A 104 0.20 -2.33 9.72
CA GLY A 104 1.12 -2.81 10.75
C GLY A 104 2.51 -2.16 10.71
N SER A 105 3.06 -2.00 9.51
CA SER A 105 4.45 -1.58 9.27
C SER A 105 4.57 -0.23 8.56
N GLY A 106 3.50 0.27 7.92
CA GLY A 106 3.53 1.48 7.11
C GLY A 106 4.25 1.32 5.77
N LYS A 107 4.51 0.08 5.33
CA LYS A 107 5.07 -0.20 4.00
C LYS A 107 3.97 -0.05 2.94
N VAL A 108 4.31 0.60 1.83
CA VAL A 108 3.44 0.63 0.65
C VAL A 108 3.45 -0.76 0.02
N LEU A 109 2.28 -1.40 -0.02
CA LEU A 109 2.06 -2.73 -0.55
C LEU A 109 1.74 -2.69 -2.04
N ALA A 110 0.93 -1.72 -2.45
CA ALA A 110 0.54 -1.53 -3.85
C ALA A 110 0.23 -0.07 -4.14
N MET A 111 0.34 0.29 -5.42
CA MET A 111 -0.07 1.59 -5.96
C MET A 111 -0.72 1.35 -7.30
N GLU A 112 -1.98 1.75 -7.43
CA GLU A 112 -2.75 1.59 -8.66
C GLU A 112 -3.30 2.93 -9.09
N LYS A 113 -3.27 3.20 -10.40
CA LYS A 113 -3.93 4.37 -10.95
C LYS A 113 -5.38 3.98 -11.19
N ASP A 114 -6.30 4.67 -10.53
CA ASP A 114 -7.72 4.51 -10.82
C ASP A 114 -7.94 4.93 -12.28
N LYS A 115 -8.20 3.93 -13.12
CA LYS A 115 -8.64 4.15 -14.49
C LYS A 115 -10.15 4.19 -14.38
N ALA A 116 -10.70 5.40 -14.45
CA ALA A 116 -12.06 5.56 -14.94
C ALA A 116 -12.11 4.89 -16.32
N ASP A 117 -12.57 3.65 -16.36
CA ASP A 117 -12.85 2.92 -17.59
C ASP A 117 -13.92 3.74 -18.32
N ASP A 118 -13.50 4.52 -19.32
CA ASP A 118 -14.35 4.97 -20.41
C ASP A 118 -14.83 3.68 -21.12
N GLU A 119 -15.95 3.12 -20.66
CA GLU A 119 -16.74 2.14 -21.40
C GLU A 119 -17.34 2.86 -22.63
N ASP A 120 -16.65 2.76 -23.77
CA ASP A 120 -17.20 3.00 -25.12
C ASP A 120 -17.96 1.77 -25.64
#